data_AF-A0A971B7R5-F1
#
_entry.id   AF-A0A971B7R5-F1
#
_cell.length_a   1.000
_cell.length_b   1.000
_cell.length_c   1.000
_cell.angle_alpha   90.00
_cell.angle_beta   90.00
_cell.angle_gamma   90.00
#
_symmetry.space_group_name_H-M   'P 1'
#
loop_
_entity.id
_entity.type
_entity.pdbx_description
1 polymer ?
#
loop_
_entity_poly.entity_id
_entity_poly.type
_entity_poly.pdbx_seq_one_letter_code
_entity_poly.pdbx_strand_id
1 'polypeptide(L)'
;MDCMTMTKISNTKKGLFIFLLLLMIVFINGCYGLFQTELVANQDEIFLTIKENFVEYLPYEKEEIPTYTLKFPSLSINTTLQRTGENEVIFSGNDDFVVSEVIAKLLAEYEAKGRISYRLITEEKRNETHLNRHIVQDDGTIKTEKAYLRVTDGLIENKIAYMTLENGLQLTINFRTFEGTYEGKTNRYYSWQYTESMRLILYYPLMVIKNSNQTKTILIIALPNAIINKIETRYNPSGLIEKDEYLDSSYYTYEYADYDAKTSGSQYDNSTQVAAIKTYYEQNFNGREIKNIFYYDYLGYTFSVSFQKTNFTITYVESLK
;
A
#
# COMPACT_ATOMS: atom_id res chain seq x y z
N MET A 1 44.40 -38.82 39.83
CA MET A 1 43.34 -39.17 40.81
C MET A 1 42.65 -37.85 41.14
N ASP A 2 41.78 -37.41 40.23
CA ASP A 2 41.16 -36.09 40.30
C ASP A 2 39.86 -36.19 41.08
N CYS A 3 39.87 -35.62 42.28
CA CYS A 3 38.74 -35.62 43.18
C CYS A 3 37.80 -34.47 42.78
N MET A 4 36.67 -34.82 42.17
CA MET A 4 35.56 -33.92 41.85
C MET A 4 35.05 -33.22 43.12
N THR A 5 35.16 -31.89 43.15
CA THR A 5 34.44 -31.05 44.11
C THR A 5 32.97 -30.95 43.70
N MET A 6 32.12 -31.81 44.29
CA MET A 6 30.67 -31.67 44.24
C MET A 6 30.25 -30.41 45.02
N THR A 7 29.84 -29.36 44.31
CA THR A 7 29.31 -28.15 44.92
C THR A 7 27.90 -28.41 45.44
N LYS A 8 27.73 -28.43 46.77
CA LYS A 8 26.44 -28.57 47.44
C LYS A 8 25.61 -27.29 47.20
N ILE A 9 24.68 -27.33 46.25
CA ILE A 9 23.72 -26.25 46.00
C ILE A 9 22.74 -26.20 47.18
N SER A 10 22.76 -25.11 47.97
CA SER A 10 21.84 -24.94 49.11
C SER A 10 20.38 -24.90 48.65
N ASN A 11 19.46 -25.35 49.51
CA ASN A 11 18.02 -25.38 49.22
C ASN A 11 17.46 -23.99 48.84
N THR A 12 18.06 -22.91 49.33
CA THR A 12 17.72 -21.52 48.99
C THR A 12 18.02 -21.18 47.53
N LYS A 13 19.12 -21.70 46.97
CA LYS A 13 19.48 -21.49 45.55
C LYS A 13 18.57 -22.29 44.60
N LYS A 14 18.09 -23.47 45.03
CA LYS A 14 17.09 -24.26 44.30
C LYS A 14 15.73 -23.57 44.27
N GLY A 15 15.28 -23.00 45.39
CA GLY A 15 14.03 -22.24 45.45
C GLY A 15 14.04 -20.99 44.57
N LEU A 16 15.14 -20.24 44.56
CA LEU A 16 15.31 -19.07 43.69
C LEU A 16 15.33 -19.44 42.20
N PHE A 17 15.98 -20.55 41.84
CA PHE A 17 16.00 -21.05 40.46
C PHE A 17 14.61 -21.48 39.99
N ILE A 18 13.85 -22.21 40.82
CA ILE A 18 12.48 -22.62 40.50
C ILE A 18 11.55 -21.40 40.37
N PHE A 19 11.72 -20.40 41.22
CA PHE A 19 10.96 -19.14 41.15
C PHE A 19 11.25 -18.35 39.87
N LEU A 20 12.52 -18.24 39.46
CA LEU A 20 12.92 -17.61 38.20
C LEU A 20 12.39 -18.39 36.97
N LEU A 21 12.38 -19.72 37.03
CA LEU A 21 11.83 -20.57 35.98
C LEU A 21 10.31 -20.36 35.83
N LEU A 22 9.59 -20.29 36.95
CA LEU A 22 8.14 -20.01 36.97
C LEU A 22 7.83 -18.61 36.42
N LEU A 23 8.63 -17.60 36.78
CA LEU A 23 8.52 -16.25 36.19
C LEU A 23 8.76 -16.26 34.69
N MET A 24 9.78 -16.97 34.19
CA MET A 24 10.00 -17.15 32.75
C MET A 24 8.82 -17.82 32.07
N ILE A 25 8.23 -18.87 32.66
CA ILE A 25 7.05 -19.56 32.09
C ILE A 25 5.83 -18.62 32.05
N VAL A 26 5.66 -17.76 33.05
CA VAL A 26 4.59 -16.73 33.07
C VAL A 26 4.87 -15.65 32.03
N PHE A 27 6.13 -15.21 31.84
CA PHE A 27 6.50 -14.26 30.79
C PHE A 27 6.35 -14.86 29.38
N ILE A 28 6.68 -16.13 29.19
CA ILE A 28 6.53 -16.83 27.91
C ILE A 28 5.04 -17.03 27.60
N ASN A 29 4.22 -17.48 28.55
CA ASN A 29 2.77 -17.63 28.36
C ASN A 29 2.02 -16.28 28.28
N GLY A 30 2.49 -15.24 28.98
CA GLY A 30 1.96 -13.88 28.90
C GLY A 30 2.30 -13.18 27.58
N CYS A 31 3.44 -13.54 26.95
CA CYS A 31 3.78 -13.07 25.61
C CYS A 31 2.85 -13.65 24.52
N TYR A 32 2.32 -14.87 24.70
CA TYR A 32 1.39 -15.46 23.71
C TYR A 32 0.09 -14.64 23.52
N GLY A 33 -0.35 -13.89 24.53
CA GLY A 33 -1.47 -12.96 24.42
C GLY A 33 -1.09 -11.58 23.83
N LEU A 34 0.17 -11.15 23.99
CA LEU A 34 0.67 -9.86 23.50
C LEU A 34 1.01 -9.86 22.00
N PHE A 35 1.16 -11.03 21.37
CA PHE A 35 1.48 -11.17 19.95
C PHE A 35 0.29 -11.59 19.08
N GLN A 36 -0.94 -11.57 19.61
CA GLN A 36 -2.11 -11.80 18.77
C GLN A 36 -2.35 -10.58 17.88
N THR A 37 -2.36 -10.80 16.57
CA THR A 37 -2.76 -9.77 15.60
C THR A 37 -4.24 -9.51 15.81
N GLU A 38 -4.57 -8.41 16.47
CA GLU A 38 -5.96 -8.00 16.62
C GLU A 38 -6.60 -7.74 15.25
N LEU A 39 -7.75 -8.37 15.02
CA LEU A 39 -8.50 -8.28 13.77
C LEU A 39 -9.73 -7.40 13.93
N VAL A 40 -10.04 -6.63 12.90
CA VAL A 40 -11.30 -5.89 12.74
C VAL A 40 -12.09 -6.52 11.62
N ALA A 41 -13.31 -6.94 11.91
CA ALA A 41 -14.27 -7.36 10.90
C ALA A 41 -14.92 -6.11 10.27
N ASN A 42 -14.74 -5.92 8.97
CA ASN A 42 -15.38 -4.85 8.21
C ASN A 42 -16.58 -5.45 7.48
N GLN A 43 -17.77 -4.91 7.72
CA GLN A 43 -19.01 -5.38 7.10
C GLN A 43 -19.30 -4.55 5.85
N ASP A 44 -19.57 -5.23 4.73
CA ASP A 44 -19.95 -4.69 3.42
C ASP A 44 -18.93 -3.77 2.72
N GLU A 45 -18.07 -3.06 3.45
CA GLU A 45 -17.09 -2.14 2.88
C GLU A 45 -15.89 -1.85 3.79
N ILE A 46 -14.81 -1.35 3.19
CA ILE A 46 -13.64 -0.76 3.86
C ILE A 46 -13.47 0.67 3.35
N PHE A 47 -13.46 1.63 4.27
CA PHE A 47 -13.20 3.04 3.99
C PHE A 47 -11.72 3.39 4.23
N LEU A 48 -11.12 4.08 3.26
CA LEU A 48 -9.75 4.57 3.28
C LEU A 48 -9.75 6.09 3.14
N THR A 49 -9.04 6.77 4.03
CA THR A 49 -8.88 8.22 4.04
C THR A 49 -7.49 8.61 4.53
N ILE A 50 -7.08 9.86 4.34
CA ILE A 50 -5.85 10.39 4.93
C ILE A 50 -5.98 10.39 6.46
N LYS A 51 -4.85 10.23 7.16
CA LYS A 51 -4.83 10.30 8.64
C LYS A 51 -5.38 11.64 9.13
N GLU A 52 -6.19 11.61 10.18
CA GLU A 52 -6.83 12.81 10.74
C GLU A 52 -5.82 13.94 11.09
N ASN A 53 -4.61 13.60 11.53
CA ASN A 53 -3.60 14.61 11.88
C ASN A 53 -3.05 15.41 10.68
N PHE A 54 -3.31 14.98 9.44
CA PHE A 54 -2.99 15.78 8.26
C PHE A 54 -4.04 16.86 7.99
N VAL A 55 -5.29 16.65 8.41
CA VAL A 55 -6.45 17.48 8.02
C VAL A 55 -6.22 18.95 8.35
N GLU A 56 -5.62 19.27 9.51
CA GLU A 56 -5.36 20.66 9.92
C GLU A 56 -4.31 21.39 9.06
N TYR A 57 -3.50 20.66 8.28
CA TYR A 57 -2.46 21.22 7.41
C TYR A 57 -2.86 21.28 5.94
N LEU A 58 -4.00 20.67 5.59
CA LEU A 58 -4.59 20.71 4.26
C LEU A 58 -5.47 21.96 4.13
N PRO A 59 -5.47 22.64 2.98
CA PRO A 59 -6.29 23.82 2.77
C PRO A 59 -7.70 23.49 2.22
N TYR A 60 -8.14 22.24 2.37
CA TYR A 60 -9.42 21.74 1.85
C TYR A 60 -10.41 21.58 3.00
N GLU A 61 -11.71 21.72 2.71
CA GLU A 61 -12.73 21.25 3.64
C GLU A 61 -12.64 19.73 3.79
N LYS A 62 -13.04 19.19 4.95
CA LYS A 62 -12.86 17.75 5.25
C LYS A 62 -13.57 16.85 4.22
N GLU A 63 -14.71 17.29 3.72
CA GLU A 63 -15.53 16.59 2.73
C GLU A 63 -14.93 16.63 1.31
N GLU A 64 -14.01 17.55 1.04
CA GLU A 64 -13.33 17.69 -0.26
C GLU A 64 -12.05 16.84 -0.34
N ILE A 65 -11.54 16.34 0.80
CA ILE A 65 -10.38 15.46 0.83
C ILE A 65 -10.75 14.15 0.13
N PRO A 66 -10.03 13.72 -0.92
CA PRO A 66 -10.37 12.51 -1.63
C PRO A 66 -10.23 11.27 -0.75
N THR A 67 -11.19 10.35 -0.87
CA THR A 67 -11.27 9.09 -0.11
C THR A 67 -11.56 7.93 -1.05
N TYR A 68 -11.48 6.70 -0.55
CA TYR A 68 -11.84 5.51 -1.31
C TYR A 68 -12.59 4.50 -0.44
N THR A 69 -13.62 3.88 -0.99
CA THR A 69 -14.38 2.82 -0.32
C THR A 69 -14.33 1.55 -1.17
N LEU A 70 -13.66 0.51 -0.67
CA LEU A 70 -13.73 -0.82 -1.25
C LEU A 70 -15.04 -1.48 -0.80
N LYS A 71 -15.93 -1.79 -1.75
CA LYS A 71 -17.23 -2.41 -1.45
C LYS A 71 -17.21 -3.91 -1.73
N PHE A 72 -17.78 -4.68 -0.82
CA PHE A 72 -18.00 -6.12 -0.89
C PHE A 72 -19.35 -6.48 -0.24
N PRO A 73 -20.48 -6.17 -0.90
CA PRO A 73 -21.81 -6.30 -0.30
C PRO A 73 -22.09 -7.72 0.23
N SER A 74 -22.69 -7.80 1.42
CA SER A 74 -23.06 -9.04 2.11
C SER A 74 -21.87 -9.93 2.50
N LEU A 75 -20.66 -9.36 2.59
CA LEU A 75 -19.46 -10.05 3.06
C LEU A 75 -18.88 -9.34 4.29
N SER A 76 -18.15 -10.09 5.11
CA SER A 76 -17.36 -9.57 6.23
C SER A 76 -15.89 -9.89 5.97
N ILE A 77 -15.05 -8.85 5.89
CA ILE A 77 -13.61 -8.98 5.61
C ILE A 77 -12.81 -8.47 6.80
N ASN A 78 -11.96 -9.34 7.32
CA ASN A 78 -11.06 -9.07 8.42
C ASN A 78 -9.80 -8.32 7.96
N THR A 79 -9.44 -7.28 8.71
CA THR A 79 -8.18 -6.54 8.54
C THR A 79 -7.44 -6.44 9.87
N THR A 80 -6.12 -6.21 9.84
CA THR A 80 -5.36 -6.00 11.08
C THR A 80 -5.59 -4.60 11.65
N LEU A 81 -5.58 -4.46 12.97
CA LEU A 81 -5.49 -3.15 13.64
C LEU A 81 -4.09 -2.54 13.50
N GLN A 82 -3.06 -3.37 13.37
CA GLN A 82 -1.67 -2.95 13.21
C GLN A 82 -1.42 -2.48 11.77
N ARG A 83 -1.83 -1.23 11.49
CA ARG A 83 -1.63 -0.54 10.21
C ARG A 83 -0.95 0.80 10.43
N THR A 84 -0.26 1.31 9.42
CA THR A 84 0.50 2.58 9.53
C THR A 84 -0.38 3.82 9.47
N GLY A 85 -1.65 3.71 9.07
CA GLY A 85 -2.61 4.82 8.95
C GLY A 85 -3.97 4.40 8.41
N GLU A 86 -4.92 5.34 8.41
CA GLU A 86 -6.29 5.16 7.91
C GLU A 86 -6.37 4.94 6.39
N ASN A 87 -5.30 5.29 5.67
CA ASN A 87 -5.18 5.12 4.22
C ASN A 87 -4.68 3.72 3.83
N GLU A 88 -4.48 2.82 4.79
CA GLU A 88 -3.97 1.47 4.58
C GLU A 88 -4.88 0.43 5.25
N VAL A 89 -5.00 -0.73 4.61
CA VAL A 89 -5.48 -1.96 5.27
C VAL A 89 -4.60 -3.15 4.91
N ILE A 90 -4.48 -4.07 5.84
CA ILE A 90 -3.82 -5.36 5.66
C ILE A 90 -4.86 -6.44 5.90
N PHE A 91 -5.13 -7.25 4.86
CA PHE A 91 -6.07 -8.36 4.95
C PHE A 91 -5.46 -9.49 5.79
N SER A 92 -6.19 -9.99 6.78
CA SER A 92 -5.70 -11.06 7.67
C SER A 92 -6.85 -11.83 8.29
N GLY A 93 -6.65 -13.13 8.53
CA GLY A 93 -7.67 -13.99 9.17
C GLY A 93 -8.95 -14.13 8.36
N ASN A 94 -8.83 -14.17 7.03
CA ASN A 94 -9.95 -14.36 6.10
C ASN A 94 -9.92 -15.75 5.47
N ASP A 95 -11.05 -16.14 4.89
CA ASP A 95 -11.05 -17.12 3.81
C ASP A 95 -10.38 -16.49 2.57
N ASP A 96 -9.25 -17.06 2.15
CA ASP A 96 -8.46 -16.54 1.03
C ASP A 96 -9.25 -16.60 -0.28
N PHE A 97 -10.21 -17.52 -0.45
CA PHE A 97 -11.06 -17.57 -1.65
C PHE A 97 -11.99 -16.36 -1.71
N VAL A 98 -12.56 -15.95 -0.57
CA VAL A 98 -13.45 -14.79 -0.49
C VAL A 98 -12.69 -13.50 -0.78
N VAL A 99 -11.51 -13.31 -0.16
CA VAL A 99 -10.65 -12.14 -0.45
C VAL A 99 -10.21 -12.16 -1.91
N SER A 100 -9.83 -13.32 -2.44
CA SER A 100 -9.46 -13.47 -3.86
C SER A 100 -10.57 -12.99 -4.79
N GLU A 101 -11.84 -13.28 -4.51
CA GLU A 101 -12.96 -12.79 -5.32
C GLU A 101 -13.16 -11.27 -5.22
N VAL A 102 -13.02 -10.69 -4.03
CA VAL A 102 -13.09 -9.23 -3.82
C VAL A 102 -11.99 -8.54 -4.62
N ILE A 103 -10.76 -9.04 -4.55
CA ILE A 103 -9.64 -8.48 -5.30
C ILE A 103 -9.80 -8.70 -6.80
N ALA A 104 -10.26 -9.86 -7.24
CA ALA A 104 -10.51 -10.11 -8.66
C ALA A 104 -11.51 -9.10 -9.26
N LYS A 105 -12.60 -8.80 -8.54
CA LYS A 105 -13.60 -7.80 -8.95
C LYS A 105 -13.00 -6.40 -9.00
N LEU A 106 -12.24 -6.02 -7.99
CA LEU A 106 -11.54 -4.74 -7.93
C LEU A 106 -10.61 -4.56 -9.14
N LEU A 107 -9.73 -5.54 -9.38
CA LEU A 107 -8.77 -5.48 -10.48
C LEU A 107 -9.50 -5.44 -11.84
N ALA A 108 -10.50 -6.29 -12.05
CA ALA A 108 -11.27 -6.32 -13.29
C ALA A 108 -11.99 -4.99 -13.58
N GLU A 109 -12.50 -4.30 -12.55
CA GLU A 109 -13.12 -2.98 -12.70
C GLU A 109 -12.12 -1.96 -13.28
N TYR A 110 -10.92 -1.88 -12.71
CA TYR A 110 -9.90 -0.93 -13.16
C TYR A 110 -9.22 -1.35 -14.48
N GLU A 111 -9.13 -2.66 -14.76
CA GLU A 111 -8.73 -3.19 -16.07
C GLU A 111 -9.71 -2.76 -17.16
N ALA A 112 -11.02 -2.92 -16.93
CA ALA A 112 -12.05 -2.52 -17.90
C ALA A 112 -12.04 -1.01 -18.21
N LYS A 113 -11.61 -0.19 -17.24
CA LYS A 113 -11.43 1.26 -17.39
C LYS A 113 -10.09 1.67 -18.01
N GLY A 114 -9.16 0.73 -18.20
CA GLY A 114 -7.79 1.04 -18.66
C GLY A 114 -6.99 1.87 -17.66
N ARG A 115 -7.28 1.75 -16.36
CA ARG A 115 -6.72 2.59 -15.28
C ARG A 115 -5.76 1.86 -14.34
N ILE A 116 -5.30 0.69 -14.76
CA ILE A 116 -4.44 -0.18 -13.95
C ILE A 116 -3.12 -0.47 -14.64
N SER A 117 -2.06 -0.58 -13.86
CA SER A 117 -0.76 -1.09 -14.29
C SER A 117 -0.24 -2.09 -13.26
N TYR A 118 0.60 -3.01 -13.72
CA TYR A 118 1.16 -4.07 -12.88
C TYR A 118 2.68 -4.01 -12.87
N ARG A 119 3.26 -4.19 -11.69
CA ARG A 119 4.69 -4.44 -11.52
C ARG A 119 4.90 -5.87 -11.06
N LEU A 120 5.63 -6.66 -11.85
CA LEU A 120 6.10 -7.97 -11.45
C LEU A 120 7.22 -7.82 -10.41
N ILE A 121 7.09 -8.53 -9.29
CA ILE A 121 8.07 -8.55 -8.20
C ILE A 121 8.93 -9.80 -8.31
N THR A 122 8.29 -10.97 -8.38
CA THR A 122 8.96 -12.26 -8.55
C THR A 122 8.07 -13.22 -9.34
N GLU A 123 8.72 -14.14 -10.04
CA GLU A 123 8.09 -15.30 -10.65
C GLU A 123 8.67 -16.57 -10.04
N GLU A 124 7.83 -17.54 -9.70
CA GLU A 124 8.26 -18.87 -9.27
C GLU A 124 7.53 -19.98 -10.04
N LYS A 125 8.22 -21.11 -10.21
CA LYS A 125 7.66 -22.32 -10.81
C LYS A 125 7.33 -23.36 -9.74
N ARG A 126 6.04 -23.59 -9.49
CA ARG A 126 5.51 -24.62 -8.58
C ARG A 126 4.23 -25.22 -9.11
N ASN A 127 4.11 -26.54 -9.07
CA ASN A 127 2.94 -27.25 -9.58
C ASN A 127 1.75 -27.27 -8.59
N GLU A 128 1.99 -26.92 -7.32
CA GLU A 128 0.99 -26.91 -6.27
C GLU A 128 1.21 -25.71 -5.34
N THR A 129 0.12 -25.16 -4.84
CA THR A 129 0.10 -24.15 -3.79
C THR A 129 -1.13 -24.37 -2.90
N HIS A 130 -1.31 -23.54 -1.87
CA HIS A 130 -2.50 -23.57 -1.04
C HIS A 130 -3.07 -22.19 -0.76
N LEU A 131 -4.36 -22.18 -0.46
CA LEU A 131 -5.13 -21.07 0.08
C LEU A 131 -5.76 -21.52 1.40
N ASN A 132 -5.92 -20.59 2.32
CA ASN A 132 -6.66 -20.82 3.56
C ASN A 132 -8.16 -20.73 3.29
N ARG A 133 -8.93 -21.71 3.73
CA ARG A 133 -10.38 -21.76 3.61
C ARG A 133 -11.01 -21.82 4.99
N HIS A 134 -12.11 -21.11 5.18
CA HIS A 134 -12.90 -21.15 6.40
C HIS A 134 -14.02 -22.18 6.26
N ILE A 135 -14.08 -23.10 7.23
CA ILE A 135 -15.10 -24.15 7.29
C ILE A 135 -15.86 -24.00 8.59
N VAL A 136 -17.17 -23.80 8.48
CA VAL A 136 -18.09 -23.78 9.62
C VAL A 136 -18.24 -25.21 10.12
N GLN A 137 -17.92 -25.42 11.40
CA GLN A 137 -18.07 -26.69 12.09
C GLN A 137 -19.53 -26.86 12.58
N ASP A 138 -19.89 -28.09 12.96
CA ASP A 138 -21.23 -28.42 13.45
C ASP A 138 -21.65 -27.62 14.70
N ASP A 139 -20.69 -27.16 15.50
CA ASP A 139 -20.91 -26.32 16.68
C ASP A 139 -20.99 -24.81 16.37
N GLY A 140 -20.93 -24.44 15.08
CA GLY A 140 -20.95 -23.07 14.59
C GLY A 140 -19.61 -22.34 14.67
N THR A 141 -18.53 -22.99 15.14
CA THR A 141 -17.19 -22.39 15.14
C THR A 141 -16.57 -22.41 13.74
N ILE A 142 -15.69 -21.46 13.47
CA ILE A 142 -14.96 -21.38 12.20
C ILE A 142 -13.58 -22.01 12.38
N LYS A 143 -13.27 -23.00 11.55
CA LYS A 143 -11.94 -23.60 11.44
C LYS A 143 -11.29 -23.19 10.12
N THR A 144 -10.04 -22.76 10.18
CA THR A 144 -9.23 -22.50 8.98
C THR A 144 -8.51 -23.78 8.56
N GLU A 145 -8.69 -24.17 7.29
CA GLU A 145 -8.00 -25.32 6.69
C GLU A 145 -7.24 -24.91 5.43
N LYS A 146 -6.19 -25.67 5.08
CA LYS A 146 -5.44 -25.44 3.83
C LYS A 146 -6.10 -26.22 2.70
N ALA A 147 -6.62 -25.49 1.71
CA ALA A 147 -7.05 -26.05 0.45
C ALA A 147 -5.86 -26.06 -0.52
N TYR A 148 -5.42 -27.23 -0.96
CA TYR A 148 -4.34 -27.37 -1.93
C TYR A 148 -4.89 -27.30 -3.36
N LEU A 149 -4.21 -26.52 -4.21
CA LEU A 149 -4.60 -26.28 -5.60
C LEU A 149 -3.45 -26.67 -6.52
N ARG A 150 -3.79 -27.38 -7.60
CA ARG A 150 -2.87 -27.60 -8.70
C ARG A 150 -2.75 -26.30 -9.52
N VAL A 151 -1.53 -25.85 -9.73
CA VAL A 151 -1.22 -24.63 -10.49
C VAL A 151 -1.09 -24.96 -11.96
N THR A 152 -1.79 -24.21 -12.80
CA THR A 152 -1.73 -24.30 -14.27
C THR A 152 -0.35 -23.81 -14.73
N ASP A 153 0.33 -24.60 -15.55
CA ASP A 153 1.69 -24.35 -16.08
C ASP A 153 2.76 -24.05 -15.01
N GLY A 154 2.44 -24.41 -13.76
CA GLY A 154 3.25 -24.20 -12.58
C GLY A 154 3.62 -22.73 -12.30
N LEU A 155 2.93 -21.76 -12.90
CA LEU A 155 3.32 -20.35 -12.81
C LEU A 155 2.65 -19.65 -11.61
N ILE A 156 3.46 -19.08 -10.73
CA ILE A 156 3.01 -18.21 -9.64
C ILE A 156 3.80 -16.90 -9.70
N GLU A 157 3.09 -15.78 -9.59
CA GLU A 157 3.68 -14.45 -9.69
C GLU A 157 3.33 -13.62 -8.45
N ASN A 158 4.30 -12.86 -7.93
CA ASN A 158 4.03 -11.78 -6.98
C ASN A 158 3.99 -10.46 -7.76
N LYS A 159 2.91 -9.70 -7.59
CA LYS A 159 2.66 -8.45 -8.31
C LYS A 159 2.22 -7.34 -7.37
N ILE A 160 2.46 -6.11 -7.82
CA ILE A 160 1.81 -4.91 -7.30
C ILE A 160 0.92 -4.36 -8.41
N ALA A 161 -0.35 -4.12 -8.11
CA ALA A 161 -1.23 -3.33 -8.96
C ALA A 161 -1.23 -1.87 -8.52
N TYR A 162 -1.18 -0.96 -9.48
CA TYR A 162 -1.37 0.48 -9.32
C TYR A 162 -2.61 0.89 -10.11
N MET A 163 -3.63 1.40 -9.41
CA MET A 163 -4.92 1.79 -9.97
C MET A 163 -5.10 3.29 -9.82
N THR A 164 -5.28 4.01 -10.93
CA THR A 164 -5.63 5.43 -10.94
C THR A 164 -7.10 5.58 -10.61
N LEU A 165 -7.40 6.31 -9.54
CA LEU A 165 -8.76 6.64 -9.15
C LEU A 165 -9.27 7.87 -9.90
N GLU A 166 -10.59 7.93 -10.10
CA GLU A 166 -11.31 9.05 -10.69
C GLU A 166 -11.00 10.38 -9.96
N ASN A 167 -10.72 10.30 -8.67
CA ASN A 167 -10.44 11.44 -7.81
C ASN A 167 -8.96 11.85 -7.79
N GLY A 168 -8.10 11.29 -8.66
CA GLY A 168 -6.68 11.65 -8.79
C GLY A 168 -5.71 11.00 -7.81
N LEU A 169 -6.22 10.23 -6.84
CA LEU A 169 -5.37 9.38 -6.02
C LEU A 169 -5.03 8.07 -6.74
N GLN A 170 -4.08 7.33 -6.17
CA GLN A 170 -3.72 5.99 -6.61
C GLN A 170 -4.04 4.98 -5.53
N LEU A 171 -4.71 3.89 -5.89
CA LEU A 171 -4.89 2.73 -5.03
C LEU A 171 -3.85 1.67 -5.40
N THR A 172 -3.16 1.11 -4.41
CA THR A 172 -2.15 0.08 -4.64
C THR A 172 -2.45 -1.17 -3.85
N ILE A 173 -2.24 -2.34 -4.46
CA ILE A 173 -2.35 -3.63 -3.79
C ILE A 173 -1.25 -4.58 -4.21
N ASN A 174 -0.59 -5.19 -3.22
CA ASN A 174 0.37 -6.26 -3.44
C ASN A 174 -0.30 -7.62 -3.25
N PHE A 175 -0.02 -8.57 -4.15
CA PHE A 175 -0.63 -9.90 -4.09
C PHE A 175 0.23 -10.95 -4.81
N ARG A 176 0.04 -12.20 -4.41
CA ARG A 176 0.44 -13.39 -5.16
C ARG A 176 -0.72 -13.80 -6.06
N THR A 177 -0.45 -14.12 -7.33
CA THR A 177 -1.45 -14.60 -8.28
C THR A 177 -0.98 -15.84 -9.02
N PHE A 178 -1.93 -16.71 -9.36
CA PHE A 178 -1.71 -17.93 -10.12
C PHE A 178 -3.05 -18.41 -10.68
N GLU A 179 -3.01 -19.17 -11.77
CA GLU A 179 -4.18 -19.92 -12.25
C GLU A 179 -4.16 -21.30 -11.61
N GLY A 180 -5.25 -21.71 -10.97
CA GLY A 180 -5.32 -22.99 -10.27
C GLY A 180 -6.66 -23.69 -10.47
N THR A 181 -6.66 -25.02 -10.35
CA THR A 181 -7.89 -25.82 -10.36
C THR A 181 -8.24 -26.26 -8.94
N TYR A 182 -9.45 -25.95 -8.50
CA TYR A 182 -10.02 -26.39 -7.22
C TYR A 182 -11.47 -26.83 -7.43
N GLU A 183 -11.85 -27.99 -6.88
CA GLU A 183 -13.19 -28.60 -7.06
C GLU A 183 -13.64 -28.67 -8.54
N GLY A 184 -12.69 -28.96 -9.44
CA GLY A 184 -12.94 -29.09 -10.88
C GLY A 184 -13.10 -27.77 -11.65
N LYS A 185 -12.93 -26.61 -11.00
CA LYS A 185 -12.98 -25.29 -11.65
C LYS A 185 -11.59 -24.65 -11.68
N THR A 186 -11.18 -24.16 -12.86
CA THR A 186 -9.95 -23.39 -13.01
C THR A 186 -10.25 -21.90 -12.92
N ASN A 187 -9.62 -21.21 -11.97
CA ASN A 187 -9.74 -19.76 -11.80
C ASN A 187 -8.37 -19.13 -11.59
N ARG A 188 -8.28 -17.82 -11.82
CA ARG A 188 -7.18 -17.00 -11.33
C ARG A 188 -7.44 -16.61 -9.88
N TYR A 189 -6.49 -16.93 -9.01
CA TYR A 189 -6.56 -16.63 -7.58
C TYR A 189 -5.61 -15.49 -7.22
N TYR A 190 -5.97 -14.76 -6.16
CA TYR A 190 -5.20 -13.67 -5.58
C TYR A 190 -5.08 -13.90 -4.07
N SER A 191 -3.87 -13.92 -3.54
CA SER A 191 -3.62 -14.18 -2.12
C SER A 191 -2.46 -13.36 -1.59
N TRP A 192 -2.22 -13.43 -0.28
CA TRP A 192 -1.01 -12.90 0.35
C TRP A 192 0.25 -13.54 -0.25
N GLN A 193 1.36 -12.81 -0.21
CA GLN A 193 2.67 -13.30 -0.63
C GLN A 193 3.35 -13.99 0.55
N TYR A 194 4.17 -15.02 0.32
CA TYR A 194 4.81 -15.74 1.44
C TYR A 194 5.69 -14.85 2.33
N THR A 195 6.18 -13.74 1.80
CA THR A 195 7.03 -12.76 2.49
C THR A 195 6.26 -11.57 3.05
N GLU A 196 5.03 -11.33 2.61
CA GLU A 196 4.24 -10.16 3.01
C GLU A 196 2.72 -10.37 2.89
N SER A 197 1.98 -9.84 3.86
CA SER A 197 0.52 -9.80 3.80
C SER A 197 0.03 -8.99 2.61
N MET A 198 -1.17 -9.33 2.12
CA MET A 198 -1.86 -8.52 1.12
C MET A 198 -2.29 -7.19 1.75
N ARG A 199 -1.79 -6.09 1.20
CA ARG A 199 -1.99 -4.73 1.71
C ARG A 199 -2.59 -3.87 0.61
N LEU A 200 -3.65 -3.15 0.96
CA LEU A 200 -4.28 -2.16 0.09
C LEU A 200 -3.97 -0.77 0.66
N ILE A 201 -3.39 0.11 -0.15
CA ILE A 201 -3.00 1.46 0.26
C ILE A 201 -3.62 2.48 -0.70
N LEU A 202 -4.38 3.40 -0.15
CA LEU A 202 -4.74 4.66 -0.79
C LEU A 202 -3.57 5.63 -0.67
N TYR A 203 -2.94 5.92 -1.80
CA TYR A 203 -1.73 6.71 -1.88
C TYR A 203 -2.06 8.19 -2.03
N TYR A 204 -1.51 9.02 -1.13
CA TYR A 204 -1.62 10.48 -1.15
C TYR A 204 -0.26 11.10 -1.49
N PRO A 205 -0.04 11.55 -2.73
CA PRO A 205 1.11 12.38 -3.06
C PRO A 205 0.95 13.76 -2.43
N LEU A 206 1.93 14.18 -1.65
CA LEU A 206 1.89 15.43 -0.87
C LEU A 206 2.93 16.44 -1.34
N MET A 207 2.57 17.71 -1.37
CA MET A 207 3.45 18.83 -1.70
C MET A 207 3.35 19.91 -0.62
N VAL A 208 4.45 20.20 0.05
CA VAL A 208 4.56 21.36 0.94
C VAL A 208 4.74 22.59 0.06
N ILE A 209 3.86 23.57 0.24
CA ILE A 209 3.98 24.87 -0.42
C ILE A 209 4.08 25.97 0.62
N LYS A 210 4.53 27.15 0.17
CA LYS A 210 4.50 28.38 0.95
C LYS A 210 3.60 29.39 0.24
N ASN A 211 2.51 29.78 0.88
CA ASN A 211 1.56 30.75 0.33
C ASN A 211 2.14 32.17 0.38
N SER A 212 1.52 33.12 -0.32
CA SER A 212 1.90 34.54 -0.31
C SER A 212 2.07 35.15 1.09
N ASN A 213 1.26 34.74 2.06
CA ASN A 213 1.37 35.16 3.47
C ASN A 213 2.51 34.49 4.25
N GLN A 214 3.39 33.74 3.57
CA GLN A 214 4.50 32.96 4.12
C GLN A 214 4.09 31.76 4.99
N THR A 215 2.80 31.45 5.09
CA THR A 215 2.30 30.25 5.76
C THR A 215 2.53 29.03 4.88
N LYS A 216 3.03 27.96 5.48
CA LYS A 216 3.18 26.67 4.78
C LYS A 216 1.92 25.83 4.95
N THR A 217 1.56 25.12 3.89
CA THR A 217 0.45 24.16 3.86
C THR A 217 0.83 22.96 3.02
N ILE A 218 0.06 21.88 3.11
CA ILE A 218 0.25 20.66 2.34
C ILE A 218 -0.85 20.58 1.28
N LEU A 219 -0.47 20.52 0.02
CA LEU A 219 -1.37 20.18 -1.08
C LEU A 219 -1.30 18.68 -1.36
N ILE A 220 -2.43 18.10 -1.76
CA ILE A 220 -2.45 16.78 -2.39
C ILE A 220 -2.29 17.01 -3.90
N ILE A 221 -1.41 16.26 -4.54
CA ILE A 221 -1.17 16.35 -6.00
C ILE A 221 -1.59 15.05 -6.71
N ALA A 222 -2.02 15.17 -7.96
CA ALA A 222 -2.32 14.03 -8.81
C ALA A 222 -1.04 13.54 -9.52
N LEU A 223 -0.75 12.23 -9.41
CA LEU A 223 0.40 11.60 -10.05
C LEU A 223 -0.05 10.46 -10.98
N PRO A 224 0.57 10.31 -12.16
CA PRO A 224 0.41 9.13 -13.00
C PRO A 224 0.72 7.83 -12.25
N ASN A 225 0.15 6.72 -12.75
CA ASN A 225 0.34 5.39 -12.17
C ASN A 225 1.83 5.02 -11.99
N ALA A 226 2.12 4.28 -10.91
CA ALA A 226 3.43 3.77 -10.52
C ALA A 226 4.49 4.84 -10.18
N ILE A 227 4.12 6.12 -10.14
CA ILE A 227 5.00 7.19 -9.67
C ILE A 227 4.80 7.38 -8.17
N ILE A 228 5.89 7.26 -7.42
CA ILE A 228 5.89 7.37 -5.95
C ILE A 228 6.53 8.70 -5.55
N ASN A 229 5.77 9.50 -4.83
CA ASN A 229 6.21 10.72 -4.19
C ASN A 229 7.15 10.47 -3.02
N LYS A 230 8.14 11.35 -2.87
CA LYS A 230 9.12 11.27 -1.78
C LYS A 230 8.52 11.67 -0.42
N ILE A 231 7.47 12.47 -0.43
CA ILE A 231 6.71 12.85 0.77
C ILE A 231 5.46 11.97 0.86
N GLU A 232 5.34 11.26 1.98
CA GLU A 232 4.29 10.27 2.23
C GLU A 232 3.53 10.53 3.54
N THR A 233 2.35 9.94 3.66
CA THR A 233 1.49 10.03 4.86
C THR A 233 2.03 9.30 6.09
N ARG A 234 3.14 8.57 5.97
CA ARG A 234 3.85 8.00 7.12
C ARG A 234 4.61 9.04 7.94
N TYR A 235 4.95 10.19 7.36
CA TYR A 235 5.61 11.28 8.08
C TYR A 235 4.65 12.00 9.03
N ASN A 236 5.20 12.69 10.02
CA ASN A 236 4.43 13.60 10.86
C ASN A 236 4.22 14.93 10.09
N PRO A 237 2.97 15.36 9.84
CA PRO A 237 2.70 16.57 9.07
C PRO A 237 3.28 17.83 9.70
N SER A 238 3.35 17.95 11.04
CA SER A 238 3.99 19.10 11.68
C SER A 238 5.47 19.20 11.29
N GLY A 239 6.17 18.06 11.23
CA GLY A 239 7.57 18.01 10.80
C GLY A 239 7.77 18.33 9.31
N LEU A 240 6.76 18.08 8.46
CA LEU A 240 6.77 18.49 7.05
C LEU A 240 6.64 20.01 6.92
N ILE A 241 5.80 20.62 7.76
CA ILE A 241 5.59 22.07 7.77
C ILE A 241 6.78 22.83 8.37
N GLU A 242 7.38 22.33 9.46
CA GLU A 242 8.45 23.05 10.16
C GLU A 242 9.71 23.23 9.29
N LYS A 243 10.07 22.23 8.47
CA LYS A 243 11.33 22.23 7.75
C LYS A 243 11.22 22.88 6.38
N ASP A 244 12.19 23.71 6.01
CA ASP A 244 12.26 24.34 4.69
C ASP A 244 12.71 23.37 3.59
N GLU A 245 13.35 22.25 3.94
CA GLU A 245 13.84 21.27 2.97
C GLU A 245 12.73 20.74 2.06
N TYR A 246 11.50 20.62 2.57
CA TYR A 246 10.36 20.13 1.79
C TYR A 246 9.79 21.17 0.82
N LEU A 247 10.29 22.41 0.80
CA LEU A 247 10.00 23.37 -0.28
C LEU A 247 10.90 23.15 -1.50
N ASP A 248 11.93 22.30 -1.40
CA ASP A 248 12.85 22.02 -2.49
C ASP A 248 12.17 21.21 -3.60
N SER A 249 12.27 21.71 -4.84
CA SER A 249 11.71 21.09 -6.05
C SER A 249 12.18 19.64 -6.32
N SER A 250 13.32 19.23 -5.75
CA SER A 250 13.83 17.86 -5.85
C SER A 250 12.94 16.82 -5.16
N TYR A 251 12.11 17.24 -4.20
CA TYR A 251 11.07 16.38 -3.61
C TYR A 251 9.91 16.10 -4.58
N TYR A 252 9.75 16.96 -5.59
CA TYR A 252 8.65 16.96 -6.58
C TYR A 252 9.15 16.73 -8.00
N THR A 253 10.33 16.11 -8.12
CA THR A 253 10.94 15.71 -9.38
C THR A 253 10.97 14.19 -9.46
N TYR A 254 10.42 13.66 -10.56
CA TYR A 254 10.16 12.25 -10.76
C TYR A 254 10.86 11.75 -12.02
N GLU A 255 11.56 10.63 -11.92
CA GLU A 255 12.14 9.97 -13.09
C GLU A 255 11.05 9.31 -13.93
N TYR A 256 11.27 9.24 -15.24
CA TYR A 256 10.37 8.48 -16.11
C TYR A 256 10.49 6.98 -15.83
N ALA A 257 9.39 6.25 -15.96
CA ALA A 257 9.31 4.84 -15.54
C ALA A 257 10.23 3.90 -16.34
N ASP A 258 10.56 4.26 -17.58
CA ASP A 258 11.46 3.53 -18.48
C ASP A 258 12.89 4.09 -18.52
N TYR A 259 13.18 5.13 -17.73
CA TYR A 259 14.53 5.68 -17.63
C TYR A 259 15.36 4.89 -16.61
N ASP A 260 16.56 4.48 -17.04
CA ASP A 260 17.59 3.88 -16.19
C ASP A 260 18.95 4.48 -16.54
N ALA A 261 19.55 5.15 -15.55
CA ALA A 261 20.84 5.84 -15.70
C ALA A 261 21.99 4.93 -16.19
N LYS A 262 21.90 3.61 -15.95
CA LYS A 262 22.92 2.65 -16.37
C LYS A 262 22.74 2.18 -17.82
N THR A 263 21.51 2.18 -18.34
CA THR A 263 21.17 1.49 -19.60
C THR A 263 20.63 2.43 -20.68
N SER A 264 19.97 3.53 -20.31
CA SER A 264 19.31 4.45 -21.26
C SER A 264 20.29 5.31 -22.07
N GLY A 265 21.47 5.60 -21.51
CA GLY A 265 22.53 6.33 -22.20
C GLY A 265 22.13 7.73 -22.69
N SER A 266 22.93 8.30 -23.60
CA SER A 266 22.73 9.67 -24.11
C SER A 266 21.64 9.79 -25.19
N GLN A 267 21.16 8.68 -25.74
CA GLN A 267 20.17 8.63 -26.83
C GLN A 267 18.73 8.41 -26.34
N TYR A 268 18.51 8.39 -25.01
CA TYR A 268 17.18 8.25 -24.44
C TYR A 268 16.21 9.31 -24.98
N ASP A 269 15.08 8.82 -25.51
CA ASP A 269 13.96 9.62 -25.99
C ASP A 269 12.78 9.45 -25.02
N ASN A 270 12.39 10.57 -24.41
CA ASN A 270 11.29 10.63 -23.45
C ASN A 270 9.94 10.93 -24.10
N SER A 271 9.86 11.04 -25.43
CA SER A 271 8.67 11.49 -26.16
C SER A 271 7.40 10.70 -25.79
N THR A 272 7.52 9.37 -25.68
CA THR A 272 6.40 8.48 -25.33
C THR A 272 5.93 8.71 -23.89
N GLN A 273 6.86 8.90 -22.96
CA GLN A 273 6.54 9.16 -21.54
C GLN A 273 5.92 10.53 -21.33
N VAL A 274 6.49 11.55 -21.97
CA VAL A 274 5.93 12.91 -21.95
C VAL A 274 4.50 12.91 -22.50
N ALA A 275 4.27 12.23 -23.62
CA ALA A 275 2.93 12.11 -24.19
C ALA A 275 1.95 11.41 -23.23
N ALA A 276 2.36 10.29 -22.62
CA ALA A 276 1.53 9.56 -21.66
C ALA A 276 1.18 10.41 -20.43
N ILE A 277 2.13 11.17 -19.88
CA ILE A 277 1.91 12.07 -18.74
C ILE A 277 0.98 13.23 -19.13
N LYS A 278 1.18 13.84 -20.30
CA LYS A 278 0.28 14.89 -20.80
C LYS A 278 -1.15 14.36 -20.95
N THR A 279 -1.32 13.20 -21.60
CA THR A 279 -2.62 12.55 -21.77
C THR A 279 -3.30 12.25 -20.44
N TYR A 280 -2.56 11.77 -19.43
CA TYR A 280 -3.09 11.56 -18.08
C TYR A 280 -3.72 12.83 -17.50
N TYR A 281 -2.99 13.96 -17.55
CA TYR A 281 -3.50 15.23 -17.02
C TYR A 281 -4.60 15.85 -17.89
N GLU A 282 -4.52 15.76 -19.22
CA GLU A 282 -5.54 16.23 -20.15
C GLU A 282 -6.88 15.52 -19.94
N GLN A 283 -6.86 14.20 -19.74
CA GLN A 283 -8.07 13.40 -19.60
C GLN A 283 -8.76 13.53 -18.24
N ASN A 284 -8.01 13.84 -17.18
CA ASN A 284 -8.51 13.72 -15.81
C ASN A 284 -8.46 15.03 -15.00
N PHE A 285 -7.58 15.98 -15.34
CA PHE A 285 -7.24 17.14 -14.50
C PHE A 285 -7.11 18.46 -15.28
N ASN A 286 -7.92 18.65 -16.32
CA ASN A 286 -7.91 19.85 -17.16
C ASN A 286 -6.51 20.23 -17.69
N GLY A 287 -5.70 19.22 -18.02
CA GLY A 287 -4.36 19.38 -18.57
C GLY A 287 -4.38 20.23 -19.84
N ARG A 288 -3.48 21.21 -19.91
CA ARG A 288 -3.41 22.17 -21.02
C ARG A 288 -2.04 22.79 -21.17
N GLU A 289 -1.69 23.16 -22.40
CA GLU A 289 -0.45 23.88 -22.70
C GLU A 289 -0.73 25.36 -22.93
N ILE A 290 -0.05 26.24 -22.18
CA ILE A 290 -0.15 27.70 -22.30
C ILE A 290 1.26 28.25 -22.41
N LYS A 291 1.57 28.92 -23.52
CA LYS A 291 2.90 29.54 -23.76
C LYS A 291 4.06 28.55 -23.53
N ASN A 292 3.93 27.32 -24.03
CA ASN A 292 4.90 26.21 -23.91
C ASN A 292 5.14 25.71 -22.48
N ILE A 293 4.24 26.00 -21.54
CA ILE A 293 4.25 25.40 -20.21
C ILE A 293 2.99 24.56 -20.09
N PHE A 294 3.15 23.31 -19.63
CA PHE A 294 2.03 22.41 -19.40
C PHE A 294 1.50 22.60 -17.99
N TYR A 295 0.19 22.72 -17.86
CA TYR A 295 -0.52 22.95 -16.60
C TYR A 295 -1.61 21.91 -16.40
N TYR A 296 -1.97 21.65 -15.14
CA TYR A 296 -3.17 20.91 -14.77
C TYR A 296 -3.79 21.52 -13.51
N ASP A 297 -5.08 21.30 -13.31
CA ASP A 297 -5.80 21.76 -12.12
C ASP A 297 -6.29 20.55 -11.32
N TYR A 298 -6.09 20.59 -10.00
CA TYR A 298 -6.50 19.52 -9.11
C TYR A 298 -6.85 20.08 -7.72
N LEU A 299 -8.00 19.68 -7.19
CA LEU A 299 -8.56 20.15 -5.91
C LEU A 299 -8.56 21.68 -5.75
N GLY A 300 -8.87 22.41 -6.82
CA GLY A 300 -8.92 23.88 -6.81
C GLY A 300 -7.56 24.59 -6.94
N TYR A 301 -6.46 23.85 -7.08
CA TYR A 301 -5.11 24.40 -7.27
C TYR A 301 -4.58 24.11 -8.67
N THR A 302 -3.81 25.06 -9.22
CA THR A 302 -3.12 24.90 -10.51
C THR A 302 -1.67 24.52 -10.29
N PHE A 303 -1.19 23.59 -11.10
CA PHE A 303 0.18 23.12 -11.11
C PHE A 303 0.75 23.24 -12.51
N SER A 304 2.06 23.43 -12.59
CA SER A 304 2.83 23.32 -13.84
C SER A 304 3.68 22.06 -13.83
N VAL A 305 3.88 21.49 -15.02
CA VAL A 305 4.75 20.34 -15.25
C VAL A 305 5.87 20.75 -16.19
N SER A 306 7.09 20.68 -15.69
CA SER A 306 8.30 20.91 -16.48
C SER A 306 8.90 19.58 -16.87
N PHE A 307 8.96 19.30 -18.17
CA PHE A 307 9.52 18.06 -18.70
C PHE A 307 11.00 18.25 -19.04
N GLN A 308 11.88 17.53 -18.36
CA GLN A 308 13.29 17.42 -18.71
C GLN A 308 13.57 16.08 -19.40
N LYS A 309 14.82 15.87 -19.84
CA LYS A 309 15.21 14.69 -20.60
C LYS A 309 14.98 13.38 -19.84
N THR A 310 15.24 13.34 -18.54
CA THR A 310 15.25 12.09 -17.74
C THR A 310 14.21 12.08 -16.62
N ASN A 311 13.57 13.23 -16.38
CA ASN A 311 12.60 13.43 -15.33
C ASN A 311 11.61 14.53 -15.71
N PHE A 312 10.61 14.71 -14.86
CA PHE A 312 9.73 15.85 -14.88
C PHE A 312 9.55 16.40 -13.46
N THR A 313 9.27 17.69 -13.35
CA THR A 313 9.04 18.38 -12.08
C THR A 313 7.64 18.96 -12.05
N ILE A 314 6.92 18.75 -10.94
CA ILE A 314 5.64 19.40 -10.68
C ILE A 314 5.87 20.60 -9.77
N THR A 315 5.25 21.74 -10.08
CA THR A 315 5.37 22.96 -9.29
C THR A 315 4.01 23.63 -9.13
N TYR A 316 3.66 23.98 -7.89
CA TYR A 316 2.47 24.78 -7.60
C TYR A 316 2.57 26.16 -8.25
N VAL A 317 1.49 26.60 -8.88
CA VAL A 317 1.36 27.91 -9.51
C VAL A 317 0.36 28.73 -8.72
N GLU A 318 0.86 29.71 -7.97
CA GLU A 318 -0.02 30.64 -7.26
C GLU A 318 -0.84 31.45 -8.27
N SER A 319 -2.16 31.42 -8.12
CA SER A 319 -3.04 32.22 -8.96
C SER A 319 -2.77 33.70 -8.69
N LEU A 320 -2.45 34.44 -9.75
CA LEU A 320 -2.44 35.90 -9.71
C LEU A 320 -3.90 36.34 -9.52
N LYS A 321 -4.30 36.59 -8.27
CA LYS A 321 -5.60 37.17 -7.94
C LYS A 321 -5.74 38.58 -8.51
#